data_AF-A0A1I2YRE1-F1
#
_entry.id   AF-A0A1I2YRE1-F1
#
_cell.length_a   1.000
_cell.length_b   1.000
_cell.length_c   1.000
_cell.angle_alpha   90.00
_cell.angle_beta   90.00
_cell.angle_gamma   90.00
#
_symmetry.space_group_name_H-M   'P 1'
#
loop_
_entity.id
_entity.type
_entity.pdbx_description
1 polymer ?
#
loop_
_entity_poly.entity_id
_entity_poly.type
_entity_poly.pdbx_seq_one_letter_code
_entity_poly.pdbx_strand_id
1 'polypeptide(L)'
;MNEVSVFKNQELSLQLNEKTLADLILNFLGKKEKLNYREGLTFVLSHNDIEQFYYLLNKKIEKEQNIHIEHFLVTVSYHDNTEREISGIEALNKYLETRDVYPESVTLTWNIVVKYPNAETIENQVIELTFVTTAEKELGKKGDEVDTDGAVILSISHTNQAWGIEVLNLLKDKIRQVALLRPQRYLLARKIYSTFYRRERFSLFLTTMMMIGMTASMFFAEDKKSDQPSHYKFLEAVSQSGLSSEAAVAIIAVEKMRPEYLEATADKLIKHPDLKESLRTISQVKNTKDSLAKQVLWGFTALNACLFFFYPFYLKKVMAHFGERSHILLTKRAGSNRINELAGKSKGEFYSLTFIAFSLATGIVGNFIYQFLIRN
;
A
#
# COMPACT_ATOMS: atom_id res chain seq x y z
N MET A 1 -52.91 34.58 -24.00
CA MET A 1 -52.62 35.83 -24.74
C MET A 1 -51.71 36.63 -23.84
N ASN A 2 -50.44 36.76 -24.21
CA ASN A 2 -49.50 37.62 -23.49
C ASN A 2 -49.54 38.98 -24.19
N GLU A 3 -50.00 40.01 -23.49
CA GLU A 3 -49.96 41.38 -24.00
C GLU A 3 -48.54 41.91 -23.91
N VAL A 4 -47.93 42.17 -25.07
CA VAL A 4 -46.71 42.96 -25.16
C VAL A 4 -47.12 44.43 -25.11
N SER A 5 -46.89 45.07 -23.97
CA SER A 5 -47.02 46.52 -23.85
C SER A 5 -45.71 47.21 -24.21
N VAL A 6 -45.85 48.34 -24.92
CA VAL A 6 -44.80 49.07 -25.62
C VAL A 6 -43.86 49.81 -24.67
N PHE A 7 -42.59 49.85 -25.07
CA PHE A 7 -41.45 50.56 -24.48
C PHE A 7 -41.71 52.02 -24.11
N LYS A 8 -41.32 52.36 -22.88
CA LYS A 8 -40.81 53.70 -22.54
C LYS A 8 -39.72 53.56 -21.48
N ASN A 9 -38.50 53.99 -21.83
CA ASN A 9 -37.28 54.06 -21.00
C ASN A 9 -36.69 52.72 -20.53
N GLN A 10 -35.80 52.13 -21.34
CA GLN A 10 -34.66 51.22 -21.01
C GLN A 10 -34.72 50.20 -19.83
N GLU A 11 -35.88 49.94 -19.24
CA GLU A 11 -36.11 48.89 -18.27
C GLU A 11 -37.12 47.92 -18.87
N LEU A 12 -36.67 46.69 -19.11
CA LEU A 12 -37.47 45.65 -19.73
C LEU A 12 -38.19 44.88 -18.62
N SER A 13 -39.34 45.38 -18.18
CA SER A 13 -40.18 44.70 -17.19
C SER A 13 -41.06 43.64 -17.88
N LEU A 14 -40.67 42.37 -17.77
CA LEU A 14 -41.46 41.23 -18.24
C LEU A 14 -42.46 40.83 -17.15
N GLN A 15 -43.74 41.13 -17.35
CA GLN A 15 -44.81 40.60 -16.50
C GLN A 15 -45.11 39.15 -16.91
N LEU A 16 -44.44 38.21 -16.25
CA LEU A 16 -44.69 36.78 -16.43
C LEU A 16 -45.69 36.30 -15.39
N ASN A 17 -46.74 35.60 -15.84
CA ASN A 17 -47.60 34.82 -14.96
C ASN A 17 -46.74 33.75 -14.25
N GLU A 18 -46.99 33.49 -12.97
CA GLU A 18 -46.29 32.50 -12.14
C GLU A 18 -46.19 31.12 -12.82
N LYS A 19 -47.24 30.67 -13.51
CA LYS A 19 -47.18 29.43 -14.30
C LYS A 19 -46.22 29.51 -15.48
N THR A 20 -46.21 30.63 -16.19
CA THR A 20 -45.34 30.85 -17.35
C THR A 20 -43.88 31.04 -16.93
N LEU A 21 -43.64 31.67 -15.77
CA LEU A 21 -42.33 31.76 -15.16
C LEU A 21 -41.84 30.39 -14.70
N ALA A 22 -42.70 29.60 -14.06
CA ALA A 22 -42.36 28.23 -13.65
C ALA A 22 -42.07 27.34 -14.86
N ASP A 23 -42.89 27.38 -15.90
CA ASP A 23 -42.66 26.65 -17.14
C ASP A 23 -41.39 27.14 -17.86
N LEU A 24 -41.13 28.46 -17.85
CA LEU A 24 -39.90 29.02 -18.39
C LEU A 24 -38.69 28.54 -17.59
N ILE A 25 -38.71 28.59 -16.27
CA ILE A 25 -37.64 28.08 -15.40
C ILE A 25 -37.44 26.57 -15.62
N LEU A 26 -38.52 25.79 -15.72
CA LEU A 26 -38.47 24.34 -15.94
C LEU A 26 -37.94 23.98 -17.35
N ASN A 27 -38.36 24.70 -18.39
CA ASN A 27 -37.88 24.51 -19.76
C ASN A 27 -36.47 25.06 -19.99
N PHE A 28 -36.06 26.10 -19.25
CA PHE A 28 -34.70 26.64 -19.25
C PHE A 28 -33.74 25.72 -18.49
N LEU A 29 -34.24 24.99 -17.49
CA LEU A 29 -33.45 24.03 -16.75
C LEU A 29 -33.27 22.72 -17.52
N GLY A 30 -34.23 22.30 -18.35
CA GLY A 30 -34.21 20.97 -18.97
C GLY A 30 -34.13 19.84 -17.93
N LYS A 31 -34.21 18.59 -18.35
CA LYS A 31 -33.86 17.46 -17.47
C LYS A 31 -32.34 17.28 -17.48
N LYS A 32 -31.64 18.04 -16.63
CA LYS A 32 -30.19 17.88 -16.49
C LYS A 32 -29.89 16.51 -15.89
N GLU A 33 -29.10 15.74 -16.62
CA GLU A 33 -28.49 14.52 -16.11
C GLU A 33 -27.09 14.83 -15.61
N LYS A 34 -26.60 14.00 -14.69
CA LYS A 34 -25.28 14.18 -14.07
C LYS A 34 -24.42 12.94 -14.30
N LEU A 35 -23.32 13.12 -15.00
CA LEU A 35 -22.26 12.12 -15.10
C LEU A 35 -21.22 12.41 -14.02
N ASN A 36 -20.92 11.39 -13.21
CA ASN A 36 -19.90 11.47 -12.17
C ASN A 36 -18.79 10.47 -12.49
N TYR A 37 -17.55 10.94 -12.41
CA TYR A 37 -16.37 10.11 -12.46
C TYR A 37 -15.49 10.46 -11.27
N ARG A 38 -14.98 9.43 -10.60
CA ARG A 38 -14.18 9.55 -9.39
C ARG A 38 -13.13 8.47 -9.42
N GLU A 39 -11.86 8.86 -9.35
CA GLU A 39 -10.76 7.92 -9.34
C GLU A 39 -9.70 8.35 -8.32
N GLY A 40 -9.26 7.41 -7.48
CA GLY A 40 -8.15 7.62 -6.56
C GLY A 40 -6.83 7.48 -7.30
N LEU A 41 -6.21 8.60 -7.64
CA LEU A 41 -5.01 8.68 -8.46
C LEU A 41 -3.95 9.53 -7.77
N THR A 42 -2.70 9.14 -7.94
CA THR A 42 -1.58 10.03 -7.63
C THR A 42 -1.31 10.90 -8.86
N PHE A 43 -1.18 12.21 -8.71
CA PHE A 43 -0.94 13.13 -9.83
C PHE A 43 0.02 14.24 -9.48
N VAL A 44 0.64 14.85 -10.49
CA VAL A 44 1.32 16.14 -10.33
C VAL A 44 0.65 17.11 -11.26
N LEU A 45 -0.07 18.06 -10.69
CA LEU A 45 -0.79 19.07 -11.44
C LEU A 45 0.04 20.35 -11.45
N SER A 46 0.58 20.73 -12.60
CA SER A 46 1.23 22.02 -12.80
C SER A 46 0.23 23.08 -13.26
N HIS A 47 0.63 24.35 -13.18
CA HIS A 47 -0.14 25.46 -13.73
C HIS A 47 -0.46 25.27 -15.22
N ASN A 48 0.53 24.88 -16.03
CA ASN A 48 0.34 24.55 -17.45
C ASN A 48 -0.65 23.39 -17.68
N ASP A 49 -0.71 22.40 -16.78
CA ASP A 49 -1.68 21.30 -16.93
C ASP A 49 -3.12 21.79 -16.76
N ILE A 50 -3.35 22.73 -15.84
CA ILE A 50 -4.67 23.36 -15.64
C ILE A 50 -5.09 24.13 -16.90
N GLU A 51 -4.19 24.94 -17.46
CA GLU A 51 -4.44 25.66 -18.71
C GLU A 51 -4.79 24.69 -19.85
N GLN A 52 -4.08 23.56 -19.94
CA GLN A 52 -4.35 22.57 -20.96
C GLN A 52 -5.75 21.95 -20.85
N PHE A 53 -6.32 21.77 -19.65
CA PHE A 53 -7.72 21.35 -19.51
C PHE A 53 -8.68 22.38 -20.12
N TYR A 54 -8.45 23.67 -19.84
CA TYR A 54 -9.25 24.75 -20.42
C TYR A 54 -9.17 24.74 -21.95
N TYR A 55 -7.95 24.76 -22.51
CA TYR A 55 -7.78 24.83 -23.97
C TYR A 55 -8.32 23.59 -24.69
N LEU A 56 -8.22 22.43 -24.07
CA LEU A 56 -8.69 21.17 -24.63
C LEU A 56 -10.23 21.13 -24.69
N LEU A 57 -10.92 21.63 -23.66
CA LEU A 57 -12.37 21.78 -23.67
C LEU A 57 -12.82 22.90 -24.62
N ASN A 58 -12.15 24.05 -24.59
CA ASN A 58 -12.44 25.18 -25.49
C ASN A 58 -12.34 24.76 -26.96
N LYS A 59 -11.29 24.02 -27.34
CA LYS A 59 -11.12 23.49 -28.70
C LYS A 59 -12.23 22.53 -29.13
N LYS A 60 -12.83 21.77 -28.20
CA LYS A 60 -13.97 20.90 -28.47
C LYS A 60 -15.23 21.75 -28.69
N ILE A 61 -15.46 22.74 -27.84
CA ILE A 61 -16.59 23.66 -27.92
C ILE A 61 -16.56 24.51 -29.19
N GLU A 62 -15.41 25.06 -29.57
CA GLU A 62 -15.25 25.89 -30.78
C GLU A 62 -15.59 25.15 -32.08
N LYS A 63 -15.50 23.81 -32.10
CA LYS A 63 -15.89 22.99 -33.26
C LYS A 63 -17.40 22.78 -33.35
N GLU A 64 -18.12 23.00 -32.26
CA GLU A 64 -19.56 22.83 -32.18
C GLU A 64 -20.24 24.17 -32.39
N GLN A 65 -21.17 24.22 -33.33
CA GLN A 65 -21.92 25.44 -33.58
C GLN A 65 -22.88 25.70 -32.42
N ASN A 66 -22.93 26.96 -31.98
CA ASN A 66 -23.84 27.45 -30.94
C ASN A 66 -23.57 26.96 -29.50
N ILE A 67 -22.35 26.52 -29.22
CA ILE A 67 -21.88 26.29 -27.84
C ILE A 67 -20.76 27.28 -27.53
N HIS A 68 -20.81 27.88 -26.34
CA HIS A 68 -19.71 28.73 -25.86
C HIS A 68 -19.53 28.61 -24.35
N ILE A 69 -18.31 28.85 -23.89
CA ILE A 69 -18.00 28.95 -22.46
C ILE A 69 -18.41 30.36 -22.02
N GLU A 70 -19.42 30.46 -21.15
CA GLU A 70 -19.84 31.72 -20.56
C GLU A 70 -18.90 32.14 -19.44
N HIS A 71 -18.53 31.18 -18.58
CA HIS A 71 -17.66 31.45 -17.45
C HIS A 71 -16.71 30.28 -17.18
N PHE A 72 -15.47 30.62 -16.85
CA PHE A 72 -14.47 29.68 -16.37
C PHE A 72 -13.94 30.18 -15.02
N LEU A 73 -13.95 29.31 -14.02
CA LEU A 73 -13.54 29.61 -12.65
C LEU A 73 -12.55 28.55 -12.17
N VAL A 74 -11.47 28.99 -11.55
CA VAL A 74 -10.53 28.11 -10.83
C VAL A 74 -10.56 28.47 -9.36
N THR A 75 -10.96 27.52 -8.52
CA THR A 75 -10.93 27.66 -7.06
C THR A 75 -9.78 26.83 -6.51
N VAL A 76 -8.85 27.48 -5.82
CA VAL A 76 -7.71 26.83 -5.17
C VAL A 76 -7.90 26.88 -3.66
N SER A 77 -7.95 25.72 -3.01
CA SER A 77 -8.04 25.61 -1.55
C SER A 77 -6.68 25.31 -0.97
N TYR A 78 -6.31 25.98 0.12
CA TYR A 78 -5.00 25.89 0.75
C TYR A 78 -5.07 25.24 2.12
N HIS A 79 -3.93 24.73 2.58
CA HIS A 79 -3.78 24.11 3.90
C HIS A 79 -4.06 25.01 5.12
N ASP A 80 -4.12 26.33 4.92
CA ASP A 80 -4.46 27.31 5.95
C ASP A 80 -5.97 27.55 6.03
N ASN A 81 -6.77 26.69 5.39
CA ASN A 81 -8.22 26.82 5.22
C ASN A 81 -8.66 28.10 4.48
N THR A 82 -7.75 28.70 3.70
CA THR A 82 -8.12 29.79 2.79
C THR A 82 -8.41 29.24 1.39
N GLU A 83 -9.26 29.95 0.66
CA GLU A 83 -9.59 29.65 -0.73
C GLU A 83 -9.31 30.88 -1.60
N ARG A 84 -8.95 30.64 -2.86
CA ARG A 84 -8.77 31.69 -3.85
C ARG A 84 -9.46 31.33 -5.13
N GLU A 85 -10.36 32.20 -5.56
CA GLU A 85 -11.07 32.12 -6.82
C GLU A 85 -10.35 32.94 -7.89
N ILE A 86 -10.21 32.35 -9.08
CA ILE A 86 -9.56 32.96 -10.23
C ILE A 86 -10.53 32.82 -11.40
N SER A 87 -11.14 33.93 -11.78
CA SER A 87 -12.12 33.98 -12.86
C SER A 87 -11.44 34.23 -14.20
N GLY A 88 -11.56 33.26 -15.12
CA GLY A 88 -11.09 33.35 -16.50
C GLY A 88 -9.65 32.88 -16.71
N ILE A 89 -9.38 32.45 -17.95
CA ILE A 89 -8.06 31.91 -18.35
C ILE A 89 -6.96 32.98 -18.29
N GLU A 90 -7.27 34.23 -18.64
CA GLU A 90 -6.28 35.32 -18.60
C GLU A 90 -5.80 35.63 -17.18
N ALA A 91 -6.72 35.57 -16.21
CA ALA A 91 -6.40 35.76 -14.80
C ALA A 91 -5.57 34.58 -14.26
N LEU A 92 -5.90 33.36 -14.70
CA LEU A 92 -5.11 32.17 -14.39
C LEU A 92 -3.68 32.30 -14.92
N ASN A 93 -3.47 32.77 -16.15
CA ASN A 93 -2.13 32.89 -16.73
C ASN A 93 -1.25 33.90 -15.99
N LYS A 94 -1.85 34.90 -15.34
CA LYS A 94 -1.16 35.91 -14.51
C LYS A 94 -1.09 35.52 -13.04
N TYR A 95 -1.65 34.37 -12.69
CA TYR A 95 -1.75 33.92 -11.31
C TYR A 95 -0.37 33.59 -10.73
N LEU A 96 -0.04 34.23 -9.62
CA LEU A 96 1.14 33.90 -8.83
C LEU A 96 0.79 34.00 -7.34
N GLU A 97 0.90 32.88 -6.64
CA GLU A 97 0.79 32.88 -5.18
C GLU A 97 2.12 33.29 -4.55
N THR A 98 2.06 34.30 -3.69
CA THR A 98 3.24 34.87 -3.02
C THR A 98 3.33 34.43 -1.57
N ARG A 99 2.21 34.00 -0.97
CA ARG A 99 2.17 33.46 0.38
C ARG A 99 2.93 32.13 0.47
N ASP A 100 3.48 31.84 1.64
CA ASP A 100 4.11 30.53 1.93
C ASP A 100 3.05 29.46 2.24
N VAL A 101 2.15 29.22 1.30
CA VAL A 101 1.05 28.24 1.42
C VAL A 101 1.22 27.15 0.37
N TYR A 102 0.64 25.97 0.61
CA TYR A 102 0.52 24.93 -0.40
C TYR A 102 -0.96 24.59 -0.64
N PRO A 103 -1.34 24.33 -1.91
CA PRO A 103 -2.70 23.99 -2.29
C PRO A 103 -3.01 22.54 -1.92
N GLU A 104 -4.19 22.33 -1.33
CA GLU A 104 -4.72 21.01 -0.99
C GLU A 104 -5.68 20.50 -2.05
N SER A 105 -6.43 21.40 -2.68
CA SER A 105 -7.32 21.08 -3.79
C SER A 105 -7.39 22.19 -4.84
N VAL A 106 -7.73 21.82 -6.06
CA VAL A 106 -8.05 22.73 -7.15
C VAL A 106 -9.32 22.24 -7.82
N THR A 107 -10.31 23.13 -7.95
CA THR A 107 -11.54 22.90 -8.69
C THR A 107 -11.58 23.81 -9.91
N LEU A 108 -11.81 23.21 -11.07
CA LEU A 108 -12.02 23.88 -12.34
C LEU A 108 -13.50 23.78 -12.68
N THR A 109 -14.15 24.93 -12.84
CA THR A 109 -15.58 25.00 -13.15
C THR A 109 -15.78 25.72 -14.48
N TRP A 110 -16.48 25.06 -15.39
CA TRP A 110 -16.91 25.64 -16.66
C TRP A 110 -18.43 25.74 -16.68
N ASN A 111 -18.94 26.96 -16.84
CA ASN A 111 -20.35 27.21 -17.16
C ASN A 111 -20.45 27.38 -18.67
N ILE A 112 -21.17 26.47 -19.31
CA ILE A 112 -21.29 26.37 -20.75
C ILE A 112 -22.73 26.66 -21.13
N VAL A 113 -22.89 27.49 -22.15
CA VAL A 113 -24.18 27.88 -22.68
C VAL A 113 -24.35 27.28 -24.07
N VAL A 114 -25.43 26.53 -24.24
CA VAL A 114 -25.78 25.85 -25.49
C VAL A 114 -27.07 26.43 -26.04
N LYS A 115 -27.03 26.87 -27.30
CA LYS A 115 -28.21 27.34 -28.03
C LYS A 115 -28.51 26.39 -29.18
N TYR A 116 -29.43 25.45 -29.01
CA TYR A 116 -29.79 24.57 -30.11
C TYR A 116 -30.56 25.34 -31.20
N PRO A 117 -30.29 25.10 -32.50
CA PRO A 117 -30.92 25.85 -33.60
C PRO A 117 -32.46 25.82 -33.59
N ASN A 118 -33.04 24.73 -33.07
CA ASN A 118 -34.47 24.48 -33.03
C ASN A 118 -35.08 24.60 -31.61
N ALA A 119 -34.28 24.97 -30.61
CA ALA A 119 -34.79 25.17 -29.25
C ALA A 119 -35.09 26.65 -29.01
N GLU A 120 -36.25 26.93 -28.41
CA GLU A 120 -36.62 28.28 -27.98
C GLU A 120 -35.81 28.74 -26.75
N THR A 121 -35.27 27.79 -25.98
CA THR A 121 -34.53 28.05 -24.75
C THR A 121 -33.03 27.82 -24.93
N ILE A 122 -32.26 28.61 -24.18
CA ILE A 122 -30.84 28.43 -24.00
C ILE A 122 -30.64 27.46 -22.84
N GLU A 123 -29.74 26.49 -23.01
CA GLU A 123 -29.48 25.47 -21.99
C GLU A 123 -28.10 25.66 -21.35
N ASN A 124 -28.06 25.62 -20.02
CA ASN A 124 -26.83 25.78 -19.24
C ASN A 124 -26.29 24.43 -18.78
N GLN A 125 -25.05 24.14 -19.12
CA GLN A 125 -24.32 22.95 -18.73
C GLN A 125 -23.15 23.34 -17.82
N VAL A 126 -22.83 22.48 -16.86
CA VAL A 126 -21.79 22.75 -15.87
C VAL A 126 -20.83 21.58 -15.81
N ILE A 127 -19.53 21.86 -15.93
CA ILE A 127 -18.47 20.87 -15.74
C ILE A 127 -17.65 21.31 -14.54
N GLU A 128 -17.45 20.39 -13.60
CA GLU A 128 -16.62 20.58 -12.41
C GLU A 128 -15.56 19.48 -12.38
N LEU A 129 -14.28 19.88 -12.39
CA LEU A 129 -13.14 18.99 -12.26
C LEU A 129 -12.34 19.37 -11.03
N THR A 130 -12.37 18.52 -10.01
CA THR A 130 -11.66 18.72 -8.74
C THR A 130 -10.51 17.74 -8.61
N PHE A 131 -9.33 18.28 -8.34
CA PHE A 131 -8.15 17.55 -7.91
C PHE A 131 -7.95 17.77 -6.41
N VAL A 132 -7.79 16.69 -5.64
CA VAL A 132 -7.55 16.73 -4.19
C VAL A 132 -6.25 15.98 -3.90
N THR A 133 -5.33 16.62 -3.18
CA THR A 133 -4.02 16.05 -2.82
C THR A 133 -4.11 15.07 -1.66
N THR A 134 -5.01 15.31 -0.71
CA THR A 134 -5.28 14.40 0.41
C THR A 134 -6.73 13.98 0.33
N ALA A 135 -6.99 12.82 -0.26
CA ALA A 135 -8.32 12.27 -0.20
C ALA A 135 -8.53 11.71 1.21
N GLU A 136 -9.31 12.41 2.04
CA GLU A 136 -9.74 11.87 3.32
C GLU A 136 -10.38 10.49 3.13
N LYS A 137 -10.25 9.66 4.16
CA LYS A 137 -10.63 8.22 4.23
C LYS A 137 -12.11 7.93 3.95
N GLU A 138 -12.88 8.93 3.56
CA GLU A 138 -14.32 8.87 3.30
C GLU A 138 -14.69 8.40 1.88
N LEU A 139 -13.70 8.07 1.03
CA LEU A 139 -13.92 7.46 -0.28
C LEU A 139 -14.42 6.00 -0.11
N GLY A 140 -15.71 5.89 0.15
CA GLY A 140 -16.41 4.69 0.55
C GLY A 140 -16.19 3.45 -0.32
N LYS A 141 -15.77 2.38 0.35
CA LYS A 141 -16.43 1.07 0.40
C LYS A 141 -15.96 0.41 1.70
N LYS A 142 -16.88 0.02 2.58
CA LYS A 142 -16.60 -0.78 3.80
C LYS A 142 -15.68 -1.96 3.41
N GLY A 143 -14.38 -1.84 3.65
CA GLY A 143 -13.43 -2.95 3.48
C GLY A 143 -12.18 -2.68 2.63
N ASP A 144 -12.07 -1.55 1.91
CA ASP A 144 -10.84 -1.17 1.22
C ASP A 144 -10.41 0.24 1.68
N GLU A 145 -9.95 0.33 2.93
CA GLU A 145 -9.16 1.46 3.42
C GLU A 145 -7.88 1.57 2.59
N VAL A 146 -7.94 2.34 1.51
CA VAL A 146 -6.77 2.68 0.72
C VAL A 146 -6.50 4.15 0.98
N ASP A 147 -5.41 4.44 1.69
CA ASP A 147 -4.77 5.75 1.67
C ASP A 147 -4.43 6.04 0.20
N THR A 148 -5.33 6.70 -0.51
CA THR A 148 -5.02 7.24 -1.83
C THR A 148 -4.41 8.61 -1.60
N ASP A 149 -3.15 8.78 -1.97
CA ASP A 149 -2.42 10.05 -1.87
C ASP A 149 -2.95 11.13 -2.84
N GLY A 150 -4.21 11.05 -3.25
CA GLY A 150 -4.93 11.99 -4.09
C GLY A 150 -6.18 11.38 -4.72
N ALA A 151 -7.11 12.23 -5.13
CA ALA A 151 -8.30 11.86 -5.86
C ALA A 151 -8.66 12.90 -6.92
N VAL A 152 -9.26 12.44 -8.00
CA VAL A 152 -9.82 13.29 -9.05
C VAL A 152 -11.32 13.02 -9.13
N ILE A 153 -12.11 14.09 -9.09
CA ILE A 153 -13.56 14.05 -9.15
C ILE A 153 -13.98 14.91 -10.34
N LEU A 154 -14.73 14.33 -11.27
CA LEU A 154 -15.27 15.00 -12.43
C LEU A 154 -16.80 14.85 -12.40
N SER A 155 -17.49 15.97 -12.47
CA SER A 155 -18.93 16.11 -12.41
C SER A 155 -19.37 16.89 -13.65
N ILE A 156 -20.22 16.30 -14.49
CA ILE A 156 -20.71 16.93 -15.71
C ILE A 156 -22.24 16.92 -15.64
N SER A 157 -22.82 18.11 -15.49
CA SER A 157 -24.25 18.36 -15.62
C SER A 157 -24.55 18.75 -17.05
N HIS A 158 -25.23 17.88 -17.77
CA HIS A 158 -25.51 18.04 -19.20
C HIS A 158 -26.99 17.79 -19.50
N THR A 159 -27.41 18.25 -20.68
CA THR A 159 -28.74 17.96 -21.24
C THR A 159 -28.65 16.94 -22.37
N ASN A 160 -27.54 16.94 -23.13
CA ASN A 160 -27.26 15.94 -24.17
C ASN A 160 -26.27 14.87 -23.66
N GLN A 161 -26.74 13.64 -23.54
CA GLN A 161 -25.95 12.51 -23.04
C GLN A 161 -24.74 12.16 -23.91
N ALA A 162 -24.88 12.19 -25.24
CA ALA A 162 -23.78 11.85 -26.14
C ALA A 162 -22.63 12.85 -25.99
N TRP A 163 -22.96 14.15 -25.95
CA TRP A 163 -22.00 15.21 -25.68
C TRP A 163 -21.33 15.06 -24.32
N GLY A 164 -22.12 14.80 -23.27
CA GLY A 164 -21.60 14.60 -21.91
C GLY A 164 -20.59 13.44 -21.82
N ILE A 165 -20.84 12.34 -22.52
CA ILE A 165 -19.93 11.19 -22.60
C ILE A 165 -18.64 11.53 -23.35
N GLU A 166 -18.74 12.28 -24.45
CA GLU A 166 -17.57 12.72 -25.21
C GLU A 166 -16.65 13.60 -24.36
N VAL A 167 -17.21 14.62 -23.71
CA VAL A 167 -16.48 15.51 -22.80
C VAL A 167 -15.86 14.72 -21.64
N LEU A 168 -16.61 13.77 -21.07
CA LEU A 168 -16.12 12.90 -20.02
C LEU A 168 -14.87 12.13 -20.45
N ASN A 169 -14.89 11.50 -21.63
CA ASN A 169 -13.77 10.71 -22.13
C ASN A 169 -12.56 11.59 -22.44
N LEU A 170 -12.80 12.75 -23.04
CA LEU A 170 -11.78 13.74 -23.38
C LEU A 170 -11.07 14.29 -22.14
N LEU A 171 -11.79 14.58 -21.05
CA LEU A 171 -11.17 14.98 -19.78
C LEU A 171 -10.50 13.80 -19.06
N LYS A 172 -11.09 12.61 -19.08
CA LYS A 172 -10.49 11.39 -18.52
C LYS A 172 -9.12 11.08 -19.12
N ASP A 173 -8.99 11.19 -20.44
CA ASP A 173 -7.72 10.94 -21.11
C ASP A 173 -6.66 11.95 -20.70
N LYS A 174 -7.04 13.22 -20.50
CA LYS A 174 -6.11 14.23 -19.98
C LYS A 174 -5.76 14.02 -18.51
N ILE A 175 -6.71 13.61 -17.68
CA ILE A 175 -6.47 13.22 -16.27
C ILE A 175 -5.44 12.09 -16.19
N ARG A 176 -5.51 11.10 -17.07
CA ARG A 176 -4.53 10.00 -17.13
C ARG A 176 -3.13 10.45 -17.53
N GLN A 177 -2.99 11.54 -18.29
CA GLN A 177 -1.69 12.08 -18.67
C GLN A 177 -0.99 12.81 -17.52
N VAL A 178 -1.75 13.46 -16.63
CA VAL A 178 -1.21 14.14 -15.43
C VAL A 178 -1.04 13.19 -14.24
N ALA A 179 -1.65 11.99 -14.32
CA ALA A 179 -1.49 10.94 -13.35
C ALA A 179 -0.08 10.35 -13.39
N LEU A 180 0.50 10.11 -12.22
CA LEU A 180 1.78 9.43 -12.08
C LEU A 180 1.59 7.93 -12.22
N LEU A 181 2.36 7.32 -13.13
CA LEU A 181 2.41 5.88 -13.27
C LEU A 181 3.09 5.28 -12.04
N ARG A 182 2.33 4.52 -11.25
CA ARG A 182 2.89 3.81 -10.11
C ARG A 182 3.85 2.71 -10.58
N PRO A 183 5.09 2.65 -10.07
CA PRO A 183 6.02 1.61 -10.45
C PRO A 183 5.48 0.22 -10.07
N GLN A 184 5.74 -0.80 -10.90
CA GLN A 184 5.22 -2.16 -10.65
C GLN A 184 5.61 -2.71 -9.27
N ARG A 185 6.78 -2.31 -8.75
CA ARG A 185 7.25 -2.68 -7.40
C ARG A 185 6.32 -2.16 -6.30
N TYR A 186 5.79 -0.95 -6.43
CA TYR A 186 4.80 -0.42 -5.49
C TYR A 186 3.50 -1.22 -5.55
N LEU A 187 3.02 -1.56 -6.75
CA LEU A 187 1.82 -2.39 -6.92
C LEU A 187 1.99 -3.78 -6.31
N LEU A 188 3.16 -4.39 -6.50
CA LEU A 188 3.51 -5.67 -5.87
C LEU A 188 3.56 -5.53 -4.34
N ALA A 189 4.30 -4.55 -3.81
CA ALA A 189 4.42 -4.31 -2.38
C ALA A 189 3.04 -4.04 -1.73
N ARG A 190 2.19 -3.26 -2.40
CA ARG A 190 0.80 -3.00 -1.99
C ARG A 190 -0.04 -4.28 -2.00
N LYS A 191 0.07 -5.11 -3.04
CA LYS A 191 -0.65 -6.40 -3.12
C LYS A 191 -0.21 -7.36 -2.01
N ILE A 192 1.09 -7.42 -1.73
CA ILE A 192 1.65 -8.20 -0.62
C ILE A 192 1.11 -7.65 0.71
N TYR A 193 1.22 -6.35 0.93
CA TYR A 193 0.75 -5.70 2.16
C TYR A 193 -0.75 -5.88 2.38
N SER A 194 -1.59 -5.68 1.36
CA SER A 194 -3.05 -5.82 1.49
C SER A 194 -3.46 -7.27 1.73
N THR A 195 -2.78 -8.24 1.11
CA THR A 195 -2.96 -9.66 1.40
C THR A 195 -2.59 -9.98 2.85
N PHE A 196 -1.46 -9.45 3.32
CA PHE A 196 -0.97 -9.62 4.69
C PHE A 196 -1.90 -8.97 5.73
N TYR A 197 -2.45 -7.79 5.42
CA TYR A 197 -3.26 -7.00 6.35
C TYR A 197 -4.72 -7.47 6.43
N ARG A 198 -5.33 -7.89 5.30
CA ARG A 198 -6.78 -8.15 5.20
C ARG A 198 -7.22 -9.53 5.67
N ARG A 199 -6.35 -10.54 5.63
CA ARG A 199 -6.76 -11.94 5.85
C ARG A 199 -5.83 -12.77 6.74
N GLU A 200 -4.56 -12.38 6.89
CA GLU A 200 -3.52 -13.30 7.33
C GLU A 200 -2.92 -13.01 8.71
N ARG A 201 -3.24 -11.90 9.39
CA ARG A 201 -2.73 -11.68 10.77
C ARG A 201 -3.11 -12.81 11.71
N PHE A 202 -4.29 -13.39 11.51
CA PHE A 202 -4.75 -14.53 12.30
C PHE A 202 -4.16 -15.86 11.80
N SER A 203 -4.12 -16.13 10.49
CA SER A 203 -3.56 -17.39 9.97
C SER A 203 -2.05 -17.47 10.17
N LEU A 204 -1.29 -16.39 9.93
CA LEU A 204 0.15 -16.37 10.14
C LEU A 204 0.52 -16.42 11.62
N PHE A 205 -0.25 -15.77 12.49
CA PHE A 205 -0.10 -15.95 13.93
C PHE A 205 -0.35 -17.42 14.31
N LEU A 206 -1.40 -18.03 13.76
CA LEU A 206 -1.75 -19.42 14.02
C LEU A 206 -0.70 -20.41 13.50
N THR A 207 -0.16 -20.21 12.30
CA THR A 207 0.91 -21.07 11.75
C THR A 207 2.22 -20.91 12.52
N THR A 208 2.55 -19.70 12.95
CA THR A 208 3.72 -19.45 13.81
C THR A 208 3.54 -20.14 15.16
N MET A 209 2.35 -20.05 15.76
CA MET A 209 2.02 -20.79 16.99
C MET A 209 2.09 -22.31 16.80
N MET A 210 1.61 -22.83 15.66
CA MET A 210 1.71 -24.26 15.34
C MET A 210 3.17 -24.70 15.14
N MET A 211 4.01 -23.90 14.48
CA MET A 211 5.43 -24.20 14.31
C MET A 211 6.18 -24.19 15.65
N ILE A 212 5.86 -23.24 16.53
CA ILE A 212 6.37 -23.22 17.91
C ILE A 212 5.89 -24.47 18.68
N GLY A 213 4.62 -24.84 18.52
CA GLY A 213 4.07 -26.06 19.14
C GLY A 213 4.71 -27.35 18.63
N MET A 214 4.99 -27.45 17.33
CA MET A 214 5.66 -28.61 16.71
C MET A 214 7.13 -28.71 17.11
N THR A 215 7.84 -27.59 17.17
CA THR A 215 9.23 -27.58 17.65
C THR A 215 9.30 -27.95 19.13
N ALA A 216 8.41 -27.41 19.96
CA ALA A 216 8.27 -27.82 21.36
C ALA A 216 7.94 -29.31 21.49
N SER A 217 7.00 -29.84 20.68
CA SER A 217 6.61 -31.25 20.76
C SER A 217 7.69 -32.21 20.27
N MET A 218 8.50 -31.83 19.27
CA MET A 218 9.67 -32.62 18.87
C MET A 218 10.68 -32.75 20.02
N PHE A 219 10.93 -31.68 20.79
CA PHE A 219 11.77 -31.77 21.99
C PHE A 219 11.19 -32.73 23.04
N PHE A 220 9.89 -32.67 23.31
CA PHE A 220 9.25 -33.58 24.26
C PHE A 220 9.10 -35.02 23.74
N ALA A 221 9.07 -35.21 22.42
CA ALA A 221 8.95 -36.52 21.79
C ALA A 221 10.30 -37.25 21.66
N GLU A 222 11.40 -36.53 21.49
CA GLU A 222 12.75 -37.10 21.49
C GLU A 222 13.09 -37.70 22.88
N ASP A 223 12.58 -37.07 23.94
CA ASP A 223 12.64 -37.60 25.31
C ASP A 223 11.89 -38.95 25.47
N LYS A 224 10.94 -39.27 24.57
CA LYS A 224 10.16 -40.53 24.58
C LYS A 224 10.65 -41.59 23.60
N LYS A 225 11.35 -41.24 22.51
CA LYS A 225 11.77 -42.18 21.45
C LYS A 225 13.09 -42.90 21.69
N SER A 226 13.78 -42.60 22.79
CA SER A 226 15.02 -43.26 23.21
C SER A 226 14.90 -44.79 23.47
N ASP A 227 13.73 -45.40 23.30
CA ASP A 227 13.48 -46.79 23.73
C ASP A 227 13.49 -47.89 22.63
N GLN A 228 13.45 -47.64 21.30
CA GLN A 228 13.45 -48.72 20.26
C GLN A 228 13.78 -48.22 18.82
N PRO A 229 14.17 -49.04 17.79
CA PRO A 229 14.79 -50.37 17.68
C PRO A 229 16.08 -50.34 16.79
N SER A 230 16.88 -49.26 16.81
CA SER A 230 18.21 -49.22 16.15
C SER A 230 19.26 -50.12 16.83
N HIS A 231 18.86 -50.85 17.88
CA HIS A 231 19.67 -51.75 18.68
C HIS A 231 20.21 -52.93 17.86
N TYR A 232 19.46 -53.41 16.87
CA TYR A 232 19.83 -54.65 16.17
C TYR A 232 21.00 -54.50 15.19
N LYS A 233 21.10 -53.38 14.45
CA LYS A 233 22.20 -53.18 13.47
C LYS A 233 23.56 -52.91 14.13
N PHE A 234 23.57 -52.27 15.29
CA PHE A 234 24.80 -52.03 16.04
C PHE A 234 25.24 -53.28 16.81
N LEU A 235 24.30 -54.04 17.40
CA LEU A 235 24.57 -55.36 17.97
C LEU A 235 25.16 -56.34 16.93
N GLU A 236 24.72 -56.23 15.67
CA GLU A 236 25.24 -57.00 14.54
C GLU A 236 26.67 -56.58 14.13
N ALA A 237 26.98 -55.28 14.10
CA ALA A 237 28.34 -54.79 13.83
C ALA A 237 29.34 -55.12 14.95
N VAL A 238 28.88 -55.07 16.21
CA VAL A 238 29.71 -55.38 17.37
C VAL A 238 29.94 -56.89 17.51
N SER A 239 28.97 -57.74 17.17
CA SER A 239 29.18 -59.20 17.14
C SER A 239 30.24 -59.62 16.10
N GLN A 240 30.41 -58.83 15.03
CA GLN A 240 31.42 -59.04 13.99
C GLN A 240 32.83 -58.53 14.37
N SER A 241 32.98 -57.74 15.44
CA SER A 241 34.24 -57.05 15.79
C SER A 241 35.20 -57.84 16.69
N GLY A 242 34.80 -59.00 17.21
CA GLY A 242 35.65 -59.87 18.04
C GLY A 242 35.95 -59.34 19.45
N LEU A 243 35.35 -58.23 19.86
CA LEU A 243 35.35 -57.75 21.26
C LEU A 243 34.66 -58.77 22.19
N SER A 244 35.17 -58.92 23.42
CA SER A 244 34.46 -59.74 24.42
C SER A 244 33.05 -59.20 24.59
N SER A 245 32.07 -60.11 24.68
CA SER A 245 30.64 -59.77 24.70
C SER A 245 30.29 -58.74 25.79
N GLU A 246 31.05 -58.70 26.87
CA GLU A 246 30.87 -57.76 28.00
C GLU A 246 31.36 -56.33 27.67
N ALA A 247 32.50 -56.16 27.00
CA ALA A 247 33.02 -54.84 26.62
C ALA A 247 32.17 -54.20 25.52
N ALA A 248 31.73 -55.01 24.57
CA ALA A 248 30.74 -54.69 23.55
C ALA A 248 29.42 -54.15 24.15
N VAL A 249 28.84 -54.88 25.11
CA VAL A 249 27.58 -54.51 25.78
C VAL A 249 27.76 -53.25 26.63
N ALA A 250 28.91 -53.06 27.28
CA ALA A 250 29.20 -51.86 28.06
C ALA A 250 29.31 -50.60 27.17
N ILE A 251 29.98 -50.68 26.01
CA ILE A 251 30.08 -49.55 25.07
C ILE A 251 28.70 -49.20 24.49
N ILE A 252 27.89 -50.20 24.15
CA ILE A 252 26.50 -50.04 23.67
C ILE A 252 25.61 -49.36 24.72
N ALA A 253 25.71 -49.81 25.97
CA ALA A 253 24.92 -49.25 27.06
C ALA A 253 25.30 -47.79 27.32
N VAL A 254 26.58 -47.45 27.20
CA VAL A 254 27.12 -46.11 27.44
C VAL A 254 26.74 -45.12 26.33
N GLU A 255 26.84 -45.52 25.05
CA GLU A 255 26.48 -44.64 23.93
C GLU A 255 25.00 -44.20 23.99
N LYS A 256 24.14 -45.09 24.51
CA LYS A 256 22.68 -44.91 24.56
C LYS A 256 22.15 -44.33 25.87
N MET A 257 22.93 -44.29 26.94
CA MET A 257 22.46 -43.69 28.20
C MET A 257 22.27 -42.18 28.07
N ARG A 258 21.25 -41.66 28.78
CA ARG A 258 21.11 -40.21 28.95
C ARG A 258 22.31 -39.69 29.76
N PRO A 259 22.72 -38.43 29.55
CA PRO A 259 23.82 -37.83 30.31
C PRO A 259 23.66 -37.95 31.83
N GLU A 260 22.43 -37.82 32.35
CA GLU A 260 22.14 -37.98 33.79
C GLU A 260 22.42 -39.41 34.29
N TYR A 261 22.08 -40.43 33.50
CA TYR A 261 22.35 -41.82 33.83
C TYR A 261 23.82 -42.19 33.63
N LEU A 262 24.52 -41.54 32.69
CA LEU A 262 25.97 -41.68 32.52
C LEU A 262 26.73 -41.14 33.74
N GLU A 263 26.35 -39.98 34.27
CA GLU A 263 26.95 -39.44 35.50
C GLU A 263 26.66 -40.33 36.71
N ALA A 264 25.39 -40.75 36.88
CA ALA A 264 25.00 -41.63 37.97
C ALA A 264 25.69 -43.01 37.91
N THR A 265 25.98 -43.50 36.70
CA THR A 265 26.69 -44.78 36.49
C THR A 265 28.20 -44.61 36.69
N ALA A 266 28.78 -43.49 36.22
CA ALA A 266 30.17 -43.14 36.44
C ALA A 266 30.50 -43.04 37.94
N ASP A 267 29.59 -42.53 38.76
CA ASP A 267 29.79 -42.45 40.21
C ASP A 267 29.76 -43.80 40.93
N LYS A 268 29.06 -44.80 40.38
CA LYS A 268 29.02 -46.17 40.91
C LYS A 268 30.24 -47.02 40.50
N LEU A 269 30.99 -46.61 39.48
CA LEU A 269 32.15 -47.31 38.92
C LEU A 269 33.47 -46.98 39.65
N ILE A 270 33.49 -47.16 40.97
CA ILE A 270 34.65 -46.81 41.83
C ILE A 270 35.91 -47.63 41.49
N LYS A 271 35.75 -48.84 40.92
CA LYS A 271 36.85 -49.79 40.67
C LYS A 271 37.63 -49.59 39.37
N HIS A 272 37.16 -48.72 38.46
CA HIS A 272 37.78 -48.49 37.15
C HIS A 272 37.84 -46.98 36.84
N PRO A 273 38.88 -46.26 37.32
CA PRO A 273 38.97 -44.80 37.21
C PRO A 273 39.00 -44.31 35.74
N ASP A 274 39.69 -45.02 34.85
CA ASP A 274 39.81 -44.66 33.43
C ASP A 274 38.45 -44.71 32.70
N LEU A 275 37.61 -45.68 33.08
CA LEU A 275 36.26 -45.81 32.53
C LEU A 275 35.36 -44.68 33.05
N LYS A 276 35.47 -44.34 34.34
CA LYS A 276 34.71 -43.25 34.97
C LYS A 276 34.98 -41.89 34.30
N GLU A 277 36.23 -41.60 33.97
CA GLU A 277 36.61 -40.35 33.30
C GLU A 277 36.11 -40.29 31.85
N SER A 278 36.19 -41.41 31.12
CA SER A 278 35.64 -41.53 29.76
C SER A 278 34.12 -41.30 29.73
N LEU A 279 33.38 -41.87 30.70
CA LEU A 279 31.93 -41.69 30.81
C LEU A 279 31.52 -40.25 31.11
N ARG A 280 32.26 -39.57 32.00
CA ARG A 280 32.03 -38.15 32.28
C ARG A 280 32.31 -37.28 31.06
N THR A 281 33.36 -37.57 30.32
CA THR A 281 33.70 -36.84 29.08
C THR A 281 32.60 -37.00 28.03
N ILE A 282 32.10 -38.23 27.83
CA ILE A 282 30.99 -38.51 26.90
C ILE A 282 29.70 -37.80 27.35
N SER A 283 29.39 -37.85 28.65
CA SER A 283 28.22 -37.15 29.21
C SER A 283 28.30 -35.64 29.01
N GLN A 284 29.46 -35.04 29.28
CA GLN A 284 29.71 -33.61 29.07
C GLN A 284 29.60 -33.22 27.59
N VAL A 285 30.20 -33.99 26.68
CA VAL A 285 30.10 -33.74 25.23
C VAL A 285 28.65 -33.81 24.77
N LYS A 286 27.88 -34.81 25.22
CA LYS A 286 26.47 -34.99 24.86
C LYS A 286 25.58 -33.86 25.39
N ASN A 287 25.74 -33.49 26.67
CA ASN A 287 25.05 -32.34 27.26
C ASN A 287 25.38 -31.01 26.54
N THR A 288 26.63 -30.83 26.12
CA THR A 288 27.06 -29.61 25.44
C THR A 288 26.44 -29.52 24.04
N LYS A 289 26.38 -30.64 23.30
CA LYS A 289 25.72 -30.70 21.99
C LYS A 289 24.22 -30.40 22.08
N ASP A 290 23.50 -31.00 23.04
CA ASP A 290 22.07 -30.77 23.23
C ASP A 290 21.76 -29.32 23.64
N SER A 291 22.62 -28.75 24.50
CA SER A 291 22.51 -27.34 24.91
C SER A 291 22.70 -26.39 23.72
N LEU A 292 23.70 -26.64 22.87
CA LEU A 292 23.95 -25.85 21.67
C LEU A 292 22.81 -25.96 20.65
N ALA A 293 22.30 -27.15 20.38
CA ALA A 293 21.16 -27.36 19.48
C ALA A 293 19.92 -26.60 19.96
N LYS A 294 19.64 -26.61 21.28
CA LYS A 294 18.56 -25.84 21.89
C LYS A 294 18.78 -24.32 21.71
N GLN A 295 19.97 -23.81 22.01
CA GLN A 295 20.28 -22.39 21.85
C GLN A 295 20.12 -21.92 20.41
N VAL A 296 20.56 -22.74 19.44
CA VAL A 296 20.40 -22.47 18.00
C VAL A 296 18.93 -22.41 17.61
N LEU A 297 18.12 -23.38 18.03
CA LEU A 297 16.70 -23.41 17.66
C LEU A 297 15.92 -22.25 18.29
N TRP A 298 16.23 -21.92 19.56
CA TRP A 298 15.67 -20.74 20.22
C TRP A 298 16.08 -19.44 19.51
N GLY A 299 17.35 -19.33 19.12
CA GLY A 299 17.84 -18.19 18.33
C GLY A 299 17.12 -18.04 17.00
N PHE A 300 16.91 -19.15 16.28
CA PHE A 300 16.16 -19.16 15.01
C PHE A 300 14.68 -18.78 15.23
N THR A 301 14.04 -19.32 16.25
CA THR A 301 12.64 -19.00 16.58
C THR A 301 12.48 -17.52 16.95
N ALA A 302 13.38 -16.99 17.79
CA ALA A 302 13.40 -15.58 18.18
C ALA A 302 13.63 -14.66 16.98
N LEU A 303 14.54 -15.02 16.06
CA LEU A 303 14.78 -14.27 14.82
C LEU A 303 13.52 -14.22 13.94
N ASN A 304 12.84 -15.35 13.75
CA ASN A 304 11.58 -15.40 12.98
C ASN A 304 10.48 -14.54 13.62
N ALA A 305 10.35 -14.59 14.95
CA ALA A 305 9.41 -13.74 15.68
C ALA A 305 9.74 -12.24 15.50
N CYS A 306 11.02 -11.87 15.54
CA CYS A 306 11.47 -10.50 15.27
C CYS A 306 11.12 -10.09 13.84
N LEU A 307 11.45 -10.91 12.84
CA LEU A 307 11.10 -10.63 11.44
C LEU A 307 9.59 -10.46 11.28
N PHE A 308 8.77 -11.30 11.90
CA PHE A 308 7.31 -11.17 11.87
C PHE A 308 6.83 -9.83 12.45
N PHE A 309 7.40 -9.39 13.56
CA PHE A 309 7.00 -8.14 14.19
C PHE A 309 7.47 -6.92 13.39
N PHE A 310 8.70 -6.93 12.88
CA PHE A 310 9.29 -5.78 12.17
C PHE A 310 8.92 -5.71 10.69
N TYR A 311 8.57 -6.82 10.05
CA TYR A 311 8.25 -6.85 8.61
C TYR A 311 7.07 -5.95 8.22
N PRO A 312 5.94 -5.88 8.97
CA PRO A 312 4.87 -4.92 8.70
C PRO A 312 5.30 -3.46 8.82
N PHE A 313 6.14 -3.12 9.82
CA PHE A 313 6.68 -1.76 9.96
C PHE A 313 7.59 -1.41 8.80
N TYR A 314 8.42 -2.37 8.38
CA TYR A 314 9.27 -2.24 7.23
C TYR A 314 8.45 -2.07 5.93
N LEU A 315 7.47 -2.93 5.67
CA LEU A 315 6.56 -2.80 4.52
C LEU A 315 5.82 -1.46 4.54
N LYS A 316 5.31 -1.02 5.69
CA LYS A 316 4.68 0.29 5.83
C LYS A 316 5.64 1.41 5.46
N LYS A 317 6.89 1.35 5.92
CA LYS A 317 7.93 2.34 5.60
C LYS A 317 8.30 2.30 4.12
N VAL A 318 8.44 1.12 3.53
CA VAL A 318 8.68 0.90 2.10
C VAL A 318 7.54 1.46 1.25
N MET A 319 6.29 1.19 1.61
CA MET A 319 5.12 1.74 0.92
C MET A 319 5.03 3.26 1.06
N ALA A 320 5.31 3.83 2.24
CA ALA A 320 5.36 5.28 2.42
C ALA A 320 6.49 5.93 1.61
N HIS A 321 7.58 5.18 1.38
CA HIS A 321 8.73 5.64 0.62
C HIS A 321 8.51 5.60 -0.89
N PHE A 322 7.93 4.51 -1.40
CA PHE A 322 7.60 4.35 -2.82
C PHE A 322 6.23 4.92 -3.20
N GLY A 323 5.42 5.27 -2.22
CA GLY A 323 4.17 6.01 -2.41
C GLY A 323 4.50 7.40 -2.91
N GLU A 324 4.12 7.68 -4.14
CA GLU A 324 4.19 9.04 -4.65
C GLU A 324 2.97 9.79 -4.12
N ARG A 325 3.19 10.99 -3.57
CA ARG A 325 2.09 11.86 -3.16
C ARG A 325 1.61 12.71 -4.32
N SER A 326 0.33 13.08 -4.29
CA SER A 326 -0.15 14.05 -5.26
C SER A 326 0.32 15.45 -4.89
N HIS A 327 0.72 16.21 -5.90
CA HIS A 327 1.18 17.59 -5.72
C HIS A 327 0.46 18.50 -6.68
N ILE A 328 0.03 19.67 -6.19
CA ILE A 328 -0.47 20.76 -7.02
C ILE A 328 0.57 21.88 -6.97
N LEU A 329 1.22 22.13 -8.10
CA LEU A 329 2.40 22.99 -8.22
C LEU A 329 2.02 24.42 -8.61
N LEU A 330 1.16 25.04 -7.81
CA LEU A 330 0.75 26.44 -7.99
C LEU A 330 1.50 27.42 -7.09
N THR A 331 2.30 26.90 -6.16
CA THR A 331 3.05 27.73 -5.20
C THR A 331 4.50 27.25 -5.07
N LYS A 332 5.41 28.16 -4.67
CA LYS A 332 6.82 27.82 -4.43
C LYS A 332 7.00 26.77 -3.33
N ARG A 333 6.16 26.83 -2.29
CA ARG A 333 6.17 25.87 -1.18
C ARG A 333 5.81 24.47 -1.67
N ALA A 334 4.78 24.33 -2.50
CA ALA A 334 4.41 23.04 -3.08
C ALA A 334 5.53 22.45 -3.96
N GLY A 335 6.17 23.30 -4.78
CA GLY A 335 7.36 22.90 -5.54
C GLY A 335 8.51 22.41 -4.65
N SER A 336 8.79 23.13 -3.57
CA SER A 336 9.83 22.77 -2.61
C SER A 336 9.51 21.46 -1.87
N ASN A 337 8.24 21.26 -1.47
CA ASN A 337 7.78 20.01 -0.86
C ASN A 337 8.02 18.82 -1.79
N ARG A 338 7.69 18.95 -3.08
CA ARG A 338 7.95 17.90 -4.07
C ARG A 338 9.44 17.61 -4.23
N ILE A 339 10.28 18.64 -4.32
CA ILE A 339 11.75 18.47 -4.44
C ILE A 339 12.30 17.75 -3.21
N ASN A 340 11.87 18.14 -2.01
CA ASN A 340 12.28 17.50 -0.75
C ASN A 340 11.83 16.03 -0.68
N GLU A 341 10.63 15.71 -1.18
CA GLU A 341 10.15 14.33 -1.30
C GLU A 341 11.03 13.51 -2.25
N LEU A 342 11.32 14.04 -3.44
CA LEU A 342 12.17 13.38 -4.43
C LEU A 342 13.61 13.17 -3.89
N ALA A 343 14.15 14.16 -3.19
CA ALA A 343 15.47 14.04 -2.55
C ALA A 343 15.47 12.96 -1.46
N GLY A 344 14.40 12.89 -0.65
CA GLY A 344 14.19 11.84 0.34
C GLY A 344 14.14 10.44 -0.25
N LYS A 345 13.58 10.28 -1.47
CA LYS A 345 13.42 8.97 -2.13
C LYS A 345 14.74 8.24 -2.42
N SER A 346 15.82 8.95 -2.70
CA SER A 346 17.14 8.34 -2.94
C SER A 346 17.68 7.52 -1.75
N LYS A 347 17.30 7.89 -0.51
CA LYS A 347 17.79 7.22 0.70
C LYS A 347 17.08 5.89 1.01
N GLY A 348 15.92 5.63 0.40
CA GLY A 348 15.14 4.43 0.68
C GLY A 348 15.57 3.17 -0.07
N GLU A 349 16.15 3.34 -1.26
CA GLU A 349 16.68 2.21 -2.03
C GLU A 349 17.74 1.43 -1.23
N PHE A 350 18.53 2.17 -0.43
CA PHE A 350 19.50 1.60 0.50
C PHE A 350 18.88 0.64 1.52
N TYR A 351 17.74 1.00 2.13
CA TYR A 351 17.09 0.15 3.13
C TYR A 351 16.59 -1.19 2.55
N SER A 352 16.13 -1.16 1.29
CA SER A 352 15.66 -2.37 0.61
C SER A 352 16.76 -3.37 0.30
N LEU A 353 17.93 -2.88 -0.11
CA LEU A 353 19.10 -3.71 -0.35
C LEU A 353 19.64 -4.30 0.96
N THR A 354 19.68 -3.53 2.04
CA THR A 354 20.09 -4.05 3.35
C THR A 354 19.18 -5.15 3.88
N PHE A 355 17.87 -5.10 3.63
CA PHE A 355 16.96 -6.16 4.07
C PHE A 355 17.14 -7.46 3.29
N ILE A 356 17.30 -7.37 1.97
CA ILE A 356 17.61 -8.53 1.12
C ILE A 356 18.95 -9.15 1.53
N ALA A 357 19.97 -8.31 1.73
CA ALA A 357 21.28 -8.75 2.19
C ALA A 357 21.20 -9.42 3.58
N PHE A 358 20.43 -8.86 4.51
CA PHE A 358 20.21 -9.44 5.82
C PHE A 358 19.51 -10.80 5.74
N SER A 359 18.45 -10.92 4.94
CA SER A 359 17.75 -12.20 4.74
C SER A 359 18.68 -13.27 4.16
N LEU A 360 19.48 -12.93 3.14
CA LEU A 360 20.46 -13.86 2.55
C LEU A 360 21.53 -14.25 3.58
N ALA A 361 22.06 -13.30 4.34
CA ALA A 361 23.04 -13.55 5.39
C ALA A 361 22.46 -14.51 6.46
N THR A 362 21.22 -14.29 6.90
CA THR A 362 20.57 -15.18 7.87
C THR A 362 20.36 -16.61 7.32
N GLY A 363 20.06 -16.75 6.03
CA GLY A 363 19.95 -18.07 5.38
C GLY A 363 21.29 -18.81 5.32
N ILE A 364 22.37 -18.11 4.95
CA ILE A 364 23.73 -18.68 4.90
C ILE A 364 24.18 -19.10 6.30
N VAL A 365 24.02 -18.23 7.30
CA VAL A 365 24.37 -18.53 8.70
C VAL A 365 23.56 -19.71 9.22
N GLY A 366 22.25 -19.76 8.95
CA GLY A 366 21.40 -20.89 9.33
C GLY A 366 21.86 -22.21 8.73
N ASN A 367 22.22 -22.22 7.44
CA ASN A 367 22.73 -23.42 6.77
C ASN A 367 24.10 -23.85 7.33
N PHE A 368 24.99 -22.90 7.64
CA PHE A 368 26.30 -23.19 8.21
C PHE A 368 26.17 -23.82 9.60
N ILE A 369 25.27 -23.28 10.43
CA ILE A 369 24.98 -23.83 11.76
C ILE A 369 24.38 -25.25 11.63
N TYR A 370 23.46 -25.47 10.70
CA TYR A 370 22.86 -26.79 10.45
C TYR A 370 23.92 -27.82 10.05
N GLN A 371 24.82 -27.47 9.12
CA GLN A 371 25.90 -28.36 8.71
C GLN A 371 26.88 -28.65 9.84
N PHE A 372 27.19 -27.65 10.69
CA PHE A 372 28.05 -27.84 11.84
C PHE A 372 27.44 -28.78 12.89
N LEU A 373 26.12 -28.68 13.12
CA LEU A 373 25.42 -29.51 14.10
C LEU A 373 25.22 -30.97 13.65
N ILE A 374 25.07 -31.23 12.36
CA ILE A 374 24.79 -32.58 11.84
C ILE A 374 26.05 -33.35 11.46
N ARG A 375 27.08 -32.65 10.97
CA ARG A 375 28.27 -33.31 10.42
C ARG A 375 29.33 -33.63 11.48
N ASN A 376 29.23 -33.07 12.68
CA ASN A 376 30.15 -33.28 13.81
C ASN A 376 29.44 -33.92 15.00
#